data_AF-A0A7C5K3Q0-F1
#
_entry.id   AF-A0A7C5K3Q0-F1
#
_cell.length_a   1.000
_cell.length_b   1.000
_cell.length_c   1.000
_cell.angle_alpha   90.00
_cell.angle_beta   90.00
_cell.angle_gamma   90.00
#
_symmetry.space_group_name_H-M   'P 1'
#
loop_
_entity.id
_entity.type
_entity.pdbx_description
1 polymer ?
#
loop_
_entity_poly.entity_id
_entity_poly.type
_entity_poly.pdbx_seq_one_letter_code
_entity_poly.pdbx_strand_id
1 'polypeptide(L)'
;MAEDQEPEGPQSDIPQMDELLEKYKKRLSSQFSSQNYEEGPTPPPEKIISRQYAEFKRENMPAQYTFFEKACATAEKIFKISPDKKTEQALTEQINICHLNITPAAVVSAAILYPVIIFFLGLIVGLLIFNSTFLFIFFVVIALALFILIQKLPELLANNWRMKASNQMVLCVFYVVTYMRHTSNLELSLNFAAEHMAPPLSIDIKKILWNVESGKYPSVKEALDEYFETWRKWNMEFVEAFHLIEGSLYESSEDRRLNLLDRALSLILEETYEKMLHYAQNLKSPITMLHMLGVILPILGLVILPLVVAFMEGVKWYHLALLYNVILPIGVFYLGKSILSTRPTGYGDVDISAENPKMKYYENLIIKIGNIEYILTPFFIAVITFAVFFMIGISPLIIHAAMPEWDPTLLGLQFMGYRQTLNKHAINPNEIVGPYGIGATILSLFIPLGLGLSIGLYYLIKSRKLIKIREESKKLEEEFASALFQLGNRVGDGLPIEIACGKVADIMKGTPSGNFFELVSINIRKLGMGI
;
A
#
# COMPACT_ATOMS: atom_id res chain seq x y z
N MET A 1 -75.37 61.26 -9.22
CA MET A 1 -75.47 59.79 -9.28
C MET A 1 -74.44 59.34 -10.30
N ALA A 2 -73.34 58.66 -9.98
CA ALA A 2 -72.80 58.10 -8.74
C ALA A 2 -71.27 57.91 -8.93
N GLU A 3 -70.51 57.92 -7.82
CA GLU A 3 -69.26 57.15 -7.54
C GLU A 3 -67.99 57.48 -8.38
N ASP A 4 -66.75 57.60 -7.87
CA ASP A 4 -66.09 57.06 -6.65
C ASP A 4 -64.83 57.86 -6.17
N GLN A 5 -64.56 57.70 -4.87
CA GLN A 5 -63.35 57.70 -4.00
C GLN A 5 -61.93 57.93 -4.60
N GLU A 6 -60.92 58.52 -3.92
CA GLU A 6 -60.27 58.18 -2.62
C GLU A 6 -59.57 59.39 -1.92
N PRO A 7 -59.25 59.32 -0.60
CA PRO A 7 -58.49 60.34 0.13
C PRO A 7 -56.99 60.01 0.28
N GLU A 8 -56.11 61.01 0.11
CA GLU A 8 -54.68 60.93 0.45
C GLU A 8 -54.47 60.88 1.98
N GLY A 9 -53.74 59.87 2.45
CA GLY A 9 -53.36 59.69 3.87
C GLY A 9 -52.11 60.49 4.29
N PRO A 10 -51.88 60.68 5.60
CA PRO A 10 -50.94 61.67 6.12
C PRO A 10 -49.50 61.16 6.28
N GLN A 11 -48.52 62.03 5.98
CA GLN A 11 -47.09 61.86 6.22
C GLN A 11 -46.77 61.80 7.72
N SER A 12 -45.99 60.80 8.16
CA SER A 12 -45.44 60.70 9.52
C SER A 12 -43.93 60.43 9.51
N ASP A 13 -43.19 61.31 10.19
CA ASP A 13 -41.89 61.15 10.86
C ASP A 13 -40.79 60.26 10.24
N ILE A 14 -40.05 60.82 9.28
CA ILE A 14 -38.82 60.24 8.69
C ILE A 14 -37.47 60.73 9.30
N PRO A 15 -37.34 61.74 10.20
CA PRO A 15 -36.01 62.18 10.65
C PRO A 15 -35.20 61.18 11.50
N GLN A 16 -35.85 60.24 12.20
CA GLN A 16 -35.16 59.35 13.16
C GLN A 16 -34.57 58.09 12.52
N MET A 17 -35.11 57.64 11.38
CA MET A 17 -34.64 56.41 10.71
C MET A 17 -33.31 56.64 9.98
N ASP A 18 -33.16 57.81 9.35
CA ASP A 18 -31.95 58.16 8.61
C ASP A 18 -30.75 58.34 9.55
N GLU A 19 -30.97 58.92 10.73
CA GLU A 19 -29.93 59.10 11.76
C GLU A 19 -29.48 57.74 12.35
N LEU A 20 -30.43 56.80 12.50
CA LEU A 20 -30.14 55.42 12.90
C LEU A 20 -29.36 54.66 11.82
N LEU A 21 -29.76 54.80 10.55
CA LEU A 21 -29.06 54.20 9.40
C LEU A 21 -27.63 54.71 9.28
N GLU A 22 -27.42 56.01 9.49
CA GLU A 22 -26.10 56.63 9.41
C GLU A 22 -25.20 56.15 10.56
N LYS A 23 -25.76 56.01 11.77
CA LYS A 23 -25.08 55.44 12.94
C LYS A 23 -24.67 53.98 12.73
N TYR A 24 -25.54 53.16 12.13
CA TYR A 24 -25.22 51.76 11.80
C TYR A 24 -24.22 51.64 10.65
N LYS A 25 -24.31 52.50 9.62
CA LYS A 25 -23.30 52.59 8.55
C LYS A 25 -21.90 52.94 9.09
N LYS A 26 -21.82 53.91 10.01
CA LYS A 26 -20.54 54.27 10.67
C LYS A 26 -19.97 53.14 11.52
N ARG A 27 -20.84 52.37 12.17
CA ARG A 27 -20.44 51.20 12.97
C ARG A 27 -19.94 50.06 12.08
N LEU A 28 -20.64 49.77 10.99
CA LEU A 28 -20.23 48.81 9.97
C LEU A 28 -18.90 49.23 9.33
N SER A 29 -18.77 50.48 8.89
CA SER A 29 -17.51 50.96 8.30
C SER A 29 -16.35 50.87 9.31
N SER A 30 -16.55 51.21 10.58
CA SER A 30 -15.50 51.06 11.60
C SER A 30 -15.07 49.61 11.85
N GLN A 31 -15.96 48.63 11.67
CA GLN A 31 -15.65 47.20 11.81
C GLN A 31 -14.95 46.65 10.56
N PHE A 32 -15.28 47.17 9.37
CA PHE A 32 -14.65 46.79 8.11
C PHE A 32 -13.31 47.54 7.85
N SER A 33 -13.14 48.76 8.36
CA SER A 33 -11.91 49.55 8.19
C SER A 33 -10.74 49.09 9.08
N SER A 34 -10.97 48.20 10.05
CA SER A 34 -9.90 47.53 10.81
C SER A 34 -9.22 46.39 10.05
N GLN A 35 -9.63 46.09 8.82
CA GLN A 35 -8.91 45.22 7.89
C GLN A 35 -8.59 46.00 6.61
N ASN A 36 -7.46 46.71 6.62
CA ASN A 36 -6.84 47.19 5.39
C ASN A 36 -6.39 45.96 4.58
N TYR A 37 -7.23 45.52 3.64
CA TYR A 37 -6.79 44.77 2.48
C TYR A 37 -6.11 45.76 1.53
N GLU A 38 -4.79 45.83 1.55
CA GLU A 38 -4.03 46.31 0.39
C GLU A 38 -4.27 45.31 -0.75
N GLU A 39 -4.62 45.82 -1.94
CA GLU A 39 -4.71 45.05 -3.18
C GLU A 39 -3.30 44.56 -3.59
N GLY A 40 -2.86 43.47 -2.96
CA GLY A 40 -1.79 42.59 -3.43
C GLY A 40 -2.39 41.41 -4.20
N PRO A 41 -1.59 40.66 -4.98
CA PRO A 41 -2.08 39.55 -5.79
C PRO A 41 -2.80 38.55 -4.89
N THR A 42 -4.04 38.24 -5.25
CA THR A 42 -4.93 37.34 -4.50
C THR A 42 -4.18 36.09 -4.05
N PRO A 43 -4.04 35.85 -2.73
CA PRO A 43 -3.58 34.55 -2.28
C PRO A 43 -4.59 33.51 -2.77
N PRO A 44 -4.13 32.31 -3.22
CA PRO A 44 -5.05 31.26 -3.63
C PRO A 44 -6.03 31.00 -2.48
N PRO A 45 -7.30 30.66 -2.76
CA PRO A 45 -8.30 30.47 -1.72
C PRO A 45 -7.75 29.46 -0.72
N GLU A 46 -7.51 29.90 0.52
CA GLU A 46 -7.27 28.99 1.62
C GLU A 46 -8.50 28.08 1.69
N LYS A 47 -8.33 26.84 1.22
CA LYS A 47 -9.35 25.82 1.33
C LYS A 47 -9.66 25.70 2.81
N ILE A 48 -10.81 26.24 3.22
CA ILE A 48 -11.45 25.88 4.49
C ILE A 48 -11.83 24.41 4.32
N ILE A 49 -10.85 23.54 4.55
CA ILE A 49 -11.07 22.13 4.72
C ILE A 49 -11.94 22.06 5.97
N SER A 50 -13.22 21.71 5.80
CA SER A 50 -14.12 21.58 6.93
C SER A 50 -13.46 20.64 7.95
N ARG A 51 -13.54 21.01 9.23
CA ARG A 51 -12.99 20.19 10.32
C ARG A 51 -13.48 18.74 10.24
N GLN A 52 -14.72 18.54 9.78
CA GLN A 52 -15.32 17.24 9.49
C GLN A 52 -14.61 16.48 8.37
N TYR A 53 -14.19 17.12 7.28
CA TYR A 53 -13.39 16.46 6.25
C TYR A 53 -12.00 16.08 6.77
N ALA A 54 -11.38 16.92 7.60
CA ALA A 54 -10.09 16.59 8.22
C ALA A 54 -10.22 15.43 9.23
N GLU A 55 -11.30 15.38 10.02
CA GLU A 55 -11.61 14.29 10.95
C GLU A 55 -11.97 13.00 10.20
N PHE A 56 -12.85 13.06 9.20
CA PHE A 56 -13.17 11.98 8.27
C PHE A 56 -11.91 11.40 7.61
N LYS A 57 -11.03 12.28 7.10
CA LYS A 57 -9.76 11.91 6.48
C LYS A 57 -8.82 11.26 7.49
N ARG A 58 -8.74 11.79 8.72
CA ARG A 58 -7.88 11.25 9.79
C ARG A 58 -8.36 9.88 10.27
N GLU A 59 -9.66 9.64 10.29
CA GLU A 59 -10.26 8.37 10.72
C GLU A 59 -10.23 7.29 9.63
N ASN A 60 -10.42 7.68 8.36
CA ASN A 60 -10.57 6.70 7.28
C ASN A 60 -9.30 6.50 6.43
N MET A 61 -8.27 7.36 6.50
CA MET A 61 -7.06 7.15 5.69
C MET A 61 -6.07 6.16 6.29
N PRO A 62 -5.60 5.15 5.52
CA PRO A 62 -4.60 4.22 5.99
C PRO A 62 -3.29 4.95 6.29
N ALA A 63 -2.76 4.78 7.50
CA ALA A 63 -1.53 5.40 8.01
C ALA A 63 -0.23 5.04 7.22
N GLN A 64 -0.34 4.26 6.15
CA GLN A 64 0.75 3.63 5.40
C GLN A 64 1.59 4.63 4.58
N TYR A 65 1.12 5.85 4.34
CA TYR A 65 1.80 6.84 3.48
C TYR A 65 2.63 7.89 4.24
N THR A 66 2.57 7.91 5.56
CA THR A 66 3.16 8.98 6.39
C THR A 66 4.68 9.14 6.24
N PHE A 67 5.43 8.07 5.95
CA PHE A 67 6.90 8.20 5.78
C PHE A 67 7.25 8.96 4.50
N PHE A 68 6.63 8.62 3.38
CA PHE A 68 6.86 9.28 2.10
C PHE A 68 6.37 10.74 2.14
N GLU A 69 5.19 10.98 2.73
CA GLU A 69 4.67 12.34 2.93
C GLU A 69 5.62 13.20 3.77
N LYS A 70 6.16 12.65 4.87
CA LYS A 70 7.16 13.34 5.71
C LYS A 70 8.46 13.59 4.95
N ALA A 71 8.93 12.62 4.15
CA ALA A 71 10.14 12.75 3.36
C ALA A 71 10.00 13.86 2.29
N CYS A 72 8.84 13.93 1.62
CA CYS A 72 8.51 14.98 0.66
C CYS A 72 8.33 16.35 1.33
N ALA A 73 7.63 16.42 2.46
CA ALA A 73 7.46 17.67 3.21
C ALA A 73 8.78 18.21 3.75
N THR A 74 9.70 17.32 4.17
CA THR A 74 11.05 17.72 4.60
C THR A 74 11.85 18.26 3.43
N ALA A 75 11.77 17.62 2.26
CA ALA A 75 12.44 18.10 1.07
C ALA A 75 11.91 19.47 0.62
N GLU A 76 10.59 19.65 0.61
CA GLU A 76 9.94 20.93 0.23
C GLU A 76 10.34 22.08 1.16
N LYS A 77 10.50 21.82 2.48
CA LYS A 77 10.97 22.82 3.45
C LYS A 77 12.40 23.29 3.20
N ILE A 78 13.26 22.39 2.72
CA ILE A 78 14.68 22.68 2.49
C ILE A 78 14.89 23.30 1.11
N PHE A 79 14.19 22.80 0.10
CA PHE A 79 14.41 23.17 -1.29
C PHE A 79 13.09 23.04 -2.08
N LYS A 80 12.59 24.14 -2.65
CA LYS A 80 11.33 24.14 -3.42
C LYS A 80 11.60 24.30 -4.91
N ILE A 81 11.25 23.28 -5.68
CA ILE A 81 11.37 23.28 -7.14
C ILE A 81 9.98 23.13 -7.76
N SER A 82 9.61 24.05 -8.65
CA SER A 82 8.36 23.95 -9.39
C SER A 82 8.49 22.99 -10.58
N PRO A 83 7.61 22.00 -10.73
CA PRO A 83 7.59 21.11 -11.89
C PRO A 83 7.20 21.83 -13.19
N ASP A 84 7.54 21.23 -14.33
CA ASP A 84 6.95 21.59 -15.63
C ASP A 84 5.44 21.26 -15.65
N LYS A 85 4.64 22.05 -16.37
CA LYS A 85 3.16 21.98 -16.39
C LYS A 85 2.62 20.59 -16.71
N LYS A 86 3.28 19.86 -17.64
CA LYS A 86 2.89 18.48 -17.99
C LYS A 86 3.12 17.50 -16.84
N THR A 87 4.26 17.64 -16.16
CA THR A 87 4.61 16.80 -15.01
C THR A 87 3.73 17.13 -13.80
N GLU A 88 3.39 18.41 -13.63
CA GLU A 88 2.49 18.88 -12.59
C GLU A 88 1.08 18.28 -12.73
N GLN A 89 0.50 18.30 -13.93
CA GLN A 89 -0.81 17.68 -14.19
C GLN A 89 -0.81 16.18 -13.90
N ALA A 90 0.20 15.45 -14.42
CA ALA A 90 0.32 14.01 -14.20
C ALA A 90 0.50 13.66 -12.70
N LEU A 91 1.35 14.40 -12.00
CA LEU A 91 1.54 14.21 -10.55
C LEU A 91 0.29 14.55 -9.76
N THR A 92 -0.43 15.61 -10.15
CA THR A 92 -1.68 16.00 -9.48
C THR A 92 -2.75 14.92 -9.61
N GLU A 93 -2.90 14.31 -10.79
CA GLU A 93 -3.78 13.17 -11.02
C GLU A 93 -3.40 11.99 -10.09
N GLN A 94 -2.12 11.63 -10.05
CA GLN A 94 -1.62 10.51 -9.22
C GLN A 94 -1.78 10.77 -7.70
N ILE A 95 -1.51 11.99 -7.25
CA ILE A 95 -1.66 12.43 -5.86
C ILE A 95 -3.13 12.39 -5.44
N ASN A 96 -4.04 12.85 -6.31
CA ASN A 96 -5.47 12.84 -6.06
C ASN A 96 -6.04 11.42 -5.96
N ILE A 97 -5.57 10.50 -6.82
CA ILE A 97 -5.95 9.07 -6.77
C ILE A 97 -5.54 8.44 -5.44
N CYS A 98 -4.33 8.73 -4.95
CA CYS A 98 -3.84 8.19 -3.67
C CYS A 98 -4.31 8.98 -2.44
N HIS A 99 -4.99 10.10 -2.67
CA HIS A 99 -5.36 11.11 -1.67
C HIS A 99 -4.19 11.60 -0.77
N LEU A 100 -2.95 11.58 -1.29
CA LEU A 100 -1.74 11.98 -0.55
C LEU A 100 -1.76 13.47 -0.20
N ASN A 101 -1.26 13.83 0.97
CA ASN A 101 -1.13 15.22 1.43
C ASN A 101 0.20 15.84 0.97
N ILE A 102 0.49 15.83 -0.33
CA ILE A 102 1.73 16.38 -0.88
C ILE A 102 1.46 17.25 -2.09
N THR A 103 2.31 18.26 -2.30
CA THR A 103 2.30 19.07 -3.52
C THR A 103 3.14 18.36 -4.60
N PRO A 104 2.83 18.55 -5.90
CA PRO A 104 3.70 18.09 -6.98
C PRO A 104 5.14 18.61 -6.85
N ALA A 105 5.30 19.83 -6.32
CA ALA A 105 6.60 20.44 -6.02
C ALA A 105 7.38 19.65 -4.96
N ALA A 106 6.72 19.14 -3.92
CA ALA A 106 7.37 18.34 -2.87
C ALA A 106 7.97 17.02 -3.42
N VAL A 107 7.29 16.39 -4.39
CA VAL A 107 7.78 15.16 -5.04
C VAL A 107 9.05 15.45 -5.84
N VAL A 108 9.03 16.48 -6.68
CA VAL A 108 10.20 16.85 -7.51
C VAL A 108 11.37 17.30 -6.63
N SER A 109 11.08 18.06 -5.58
CA SER A 109 12.08 18.50 -4.62
C SER A 109 12.75 17.32 -3.90
N ALA A 110 11.97 16.32 -3.47
CA ALA A 110 12.49 15.07 -2.91
C ALA A 110 13.30 14.27 -3.93
N ALA A 111 12.82 14.18 -5.18
CA ALA A 111 13.48 13.46 -6.25
C ALA A 111 14.88 14.03 -6.55
N ILE A 112 15.13 15.32 -6.31
CA ILE A 112 16.44 15.94 -6.53
C ILE A 112 17.29 15.91 -5.25
N LEU A 113 16.73 16.27 -4.09
CA LEU A 113 17.46 16.41 -2.84
C LEU A 113 18.13 15.10 -2.40
N TYR A 114 17.38 13.99 -2.35
CA TYR A 114 17.92 12.72 -1.83
C TYR A 114 19.02 12.12 -2.72
N PRO A 115 18.88 12.09 -4.05
CA PRO A 115 19.99 11.71 -4.94
C PRO A 115 21.23 12.58 -4.80
N VAL A 116 21.07 13.89 -4.63
CA VAL A 116 22.21 14.80 -4.41
C VAL A 116 22.94 14.47 -3.11
N ILE A 117 22.21 14.19 -2.02
CA ILE A 117 22.80 13.74 -0.75
C ILE A 117 23.60 12.45 -0.95
N ILE A 118 23.06 11.50 -1.70
CA ILE A 118 23.72 10.20 -1.95
C ILE A 118 24.92 10.35 -2.89
N PHE A 119 24.87 11.28 -3.84
CA PHE A 119 26.01 11.64 -4.66
C PHE A 119 27.17 12.19 -3.82
N PHE A 120 26.90 13.14 -2.92
CA PHE A 120 27.93 13.68 -2.02
C PHE A 120 28.45 12.63 -1.03
N LEU A 121 27.57 11.77 -0.51
CA LEU A 121 27.99 10.63 0.30
C LEU A 121 28.92 9.70 -0.48
N GLY A 122 28.60 9.44 -1.75
CA GLY A 122 29.42 8.65 -2.66
C GLY A 122 30.76 9.29 -2.98
N LEU A 123 30.82 10.61 -3.07
CA LEU A 123 32.08 11.36 -3.22
C LEU A 123 32.97 11.17 -1.99
N ILE A 124 32.41 11.32 -0.78
CA ILE A 124 33.15 11.16 0.48
C ILE A 124 33.62 9.71 0.65
N VAL A 125 32.72 8.74 0.54
CA VAL A 125 33.05 7.33 0.77
C VAL A 125 33.94 6.79 -0.35
N GLY A 126 33.56 7.04 -1.61
CA GLY A 126 34.25 6.50 -2.77
C GLY A 126 35.64 7.07 -2.98
N LEU A 127 35.79 8.41 -2.94
CA LEU A 127 37.08 9.06 -3.24
C LEU A 127 37.92 9.32 -1.99
N LEU A 128 37.34 9.82 -0.89
CA LEU A 128 38.15 10.21 0.28
C LEU A 128 38.53 9.03 1.19
N ILE A 129 37.63 8.07 1.40
CA ILE A 129 37.88 6.95 2.33
C ILE A 129 38.55 5.77 1.62
N PHE A 130 37.96 5.29 0.52
CA PHE A 130 38.40 4.06 -0.15
C PHE A 130 39.24 4.29 -1.41
N ASN A 131 39.37 5.54 -1.87
CA ASN A 131 40.07 5.93 -3.10
C ASN A 131 39.75 5.01 -4.30
N SER A 132 38.46 4.67 -4.46
CA SER A 132 37.96 3.73 -5.46
C SER A 132 37.00 4.43 -6.41
N THR A 133 37.44 4.63 -7.65
CA THR A 133 36.62 5.18 -8.74
C THR A 133 35.35 4.35 -8.98
N PHE A 134 35.42 3.03 -8.78
CA PHE A 134 34.27 2.15 -8.92
C PHE A 134 33.17 2.45 -7.88
N LEU A 135 33.52 2.59 -6.61
CA LEU A 135 32.54 2.90 -5.57
C LEU A 135 31.88 4.26 -5.83
N PHE A 136 32.65 5.25 -6.26
CA PHE A 136 32.11 6.54 -6.67
C PHE A 136 31.09 6.39 -7.80
N ILE A 137 31.44 5.72 -8.92
CA ILE A 137 30.52 5.46 -10.04
C ILE A 137 29.28 4.70 -9.57
N PHE A 138 29.44 3.72 -8.69
CA PHE A 138 28.31 2.96 -8.15
C PHE A 138 27.32 3.85 -7.37
N PHE A 139 27.81 4.76 -6.52
CA PHE A 139 26.95 5.73 -5.85
C PHE A 139 26.28 6.70 -6.82
N VAL A 140 26.94 7.09 -7.92
CA VAL A 140 26.31 7.89 -8.98
C VAL A 140 25.16 7.13 -9.64
N VAL A 141 25.37 5.84 -9.97
CA VAL A 141 24.31 4.98 -10.53
C VAL A 141 23.15 4.84 -9.53
N ILE A 142 23.43 4.67 -8.23
CA ILE A 142 22.39 4.62 -7.20
C ILE A 142 21.63 5.94 -7.11
N ALA A 143 22.32 7.08 -7.15
CA ALA A 143 21.69 8.39 -7.10
C ALA A 143 20.73 8.58 -8.30
N LEU A 144 21.18 8.21 -9.52
CA LEU A 144 20.33 8.24 -10.72
C LEU A 144 19.14 7.27 -10.61
N ALA A 145 19.37 6.05 -10.09
CA ALA A 145 18.30 5.09 -9.88
C ALA A 145 17.26 5.59 -8.86
N LEU A 146 17.72 6.24 -7.78
CA LEU A 146 16.84 6.81 -6.77
C LEU A 146 16.06 8.02 -7.28
N PHE A 147 16.67 8.85 -8.13
CA PHE A 147 15.97 9.93 -8.83
C PHE A 147 14.76 9.37 -9.59
N ILE A 148 14.99 8.34 -10.43
CA ILE A 148 13.92 7.69 -11.21
C ILE A 148 12.89 7.05 -10.29
N LEU A 149 13.33 6.38 -9.22
CA LEU A 149 12.44 5.69 -8.28
C LEU A 149 11.52 6.68 -7.56
N ILE A 150 12.07 7.77 -7.00
CA ILE A 150 11.27 8.76 -6.26
C ILE A 150 10.30 9.49 -7.19
N GLN A 151 10.71 9.80 -8.42
CA GLN A 151 9.81 10.42 -9.40
C GLN A 151 8.66 9.48 -9.80
N LYS A 152 8.92 8.18 -9.92
CA LYS A 152 7.90 7.16 -10.23
C LYS A 152 7.13 6.66 -9.02
N LEU A 153 7.51 7.02 -7.80
CA LEU A 153 6.84 6.53 -6.59
C LEU A 153 5.35 6.90 -6.54
N PRO A 154 4.92 8.16 -6.80
CA PRO A 154 3.50 8.50 -6.81
C PRO A 154 2.70 7.67 -7.83
N GLU A 155 3.27 7.41 -9.00
CA GLU A 155 2.67 6.55 -10.01
C GLU A 155 2.52 5.11 -9.50
N LEU A 156 3.56 4.55 -8.87
CA LEU A 156 3.51 3.21 -8.27
C LEU A 156 2.48 3.14 -7.15
N LEU A 157 2.38 4.17 -6.30
CA LEU A 157 1.38 4.24 -5.24
C LEU A 157 -0.03 4.34 -5.82
N ALA A 158 -0.23 5.14 -6.88
CA ALA A 158 -1.51 5.31 -7.56
C ALA A 158 -1.95 4.03 -8.26
N ASN A 159 -1.02 3.33 -8.91
CA ASN A 159 -1.26 2.03 -9.51
C ASN A 159 -1.63 1.00 -8.43
N ASN A 160 -0.92 0.98 -7.29
CA ASN A 160 -1.25 0.08 -6.18
C ASN A 160 -2.62 0.39 -5.55
N TRP A 161 -2.95 1.66 -5.35
CA TRP A 161 -4.27 2.08 -4.87
C TRP A 161 -5.37 1.65 -5.84
N ARG A 162 -5.18 1.92 -7.13
CA ARG A 162 -6.10 1.51 -8.19
C ARG A 162 -6.28 0.00 -8.24
N MET A 163 -5.21 -0.79 -8.19
CA MET A 163 -5.31 -2.24 -8.15
C MET A 163 -6.13 -2.73 -6.95
N LYS A 164 -5.85 -2.19 -5.74
CA LYS A 164 -6.60 -2.53 -4.53
C LYS A 164 -8.09 -2.15 -4.64
N ALA A 165 -8.40 -0.96 -5.16
CA ALA A 165 -9.78 -0.53 -5.39
C ALA A 165 -10.46 -1.42 -6.43
N SER A 166 -9.74 -1.80 -7.49
CA SER A 166 -10.29 -2.64 -8.55
C SER A 166 -10.60 -4.07 -8.08
N ASN A 167 -9.87 -4.57 -7.08
CA ASN A 167 -10.17 -5.86 -6.44
C ASN A 167 -11.50 -5.83 -5.64
N GLN A 168 -11.95 -4.65 -5.23
CA GLN A 168 -13.19 -4.45 -4.48
C GLN A 168 -14.39 -4.11 -5.37
N MET A 169 -14.17 -3.89 -6.67
CA MET A 169 -15.22 -3.46 -7.60
C MET A 169 -16.35 -4.48 -7.76
N VAL A 170 -16.02 -5.76 -7.89
CA VAL A 170 -17.02 -6.84 -7.95
C VAL A 170 -17.87 -6.84 -6.68
N LEU A 171 -17.23 -6.72 -5.51
CA LEU A 171 -17.92 -6.70 -4.22
C LEU A 171 -18.76 -5.43 -4.04
N CYS A 172 -18.29 -4.29 -4.54
CA CYS A 172 -19.04 -3.04 -4.56
C CYS A 172 -20.33 -3.17 -5.37
N VAL A 173 -20.24 -3.64 -6.62
CA VAL A 173 -21.40 -3.89 -7.47
C VAL A 173 -22.34 -4.88 -6.78
N PHE A 174 -21.80 -5.94 -6.16
CA PHE A 174 -22.59 -6.89 -5.37
C PHE A 174 -23.38 -6.24 -4.24
N TYR A 175 -22.76 -5.42 -3.39
CA TYR A 175 -23.46 -4.75 -2.29
C TYR A 175 -24.49 -3.73 -2.78
N VAL A 176 -24.13 -2.93 -3.79
CA VAL A 176 -25.05 -1.96 -4.39
C VAL A 176 -26.27 -2.67 -4.97
N VAL A 177 -26.06 -3.71 -5.78
CA VAL A 177 -27.16 -4.48 -6.37
C VAL A 177 -28.00 -5.17 -5.29
N THR A 178 -27.36 -5.79 -4.29
CA THR A 178 -28.09 -6.45 -3.19
C THR A 178 -29.03 -5.49 -2.47
N TYR A 179 -28.56 -4.27 -2.17
CA TYR A 179 -29.41 -3.24 -1.58
C TYR A 179 -30.51 -2.76 -2.54
N MET A 180 -30.15 -2.51 -3.81
CA MET A 180 -31.05 -2.02 -4.85
C MET A 180 -32.19 -3.00 -5.18
N ARG A 181 -31.95 -4.32 -5.05
CA ARG A 181 -33.00 -5.35 -5.21
C ARG A 181 -34.13 -5.13 -4.21
N HIS A 182 -33.80 -4.84 -2.95
CA HIS A 182 -34.78 -4.58 -1.89
C HIS A 182 -35.36 -3.15 -1.97
N THR A 183 -34.50 -2.15 -2.20
CA THR A 183 -34.88 -0.74 -2.11
C THR A 183 -34.24 0.05 -3.24
N SER A 184 -35.06 0.63 -4.13
CA SER A 184 -34.62 1.33 -5.33
C SER A 184 -34.06 2.73 -5.04
N ASN A 185 -32.95 2.82 -4.30
CA ASN A 185 -32.30 4.08 -3.95
C ASN A 185 -30.76 3.95 -4.09
N LEU A 186 -30.20 4.73 -5.04
CA LEU A 186 -28.77 4.70 -5.36
C LEU A 186 -27.89 5.27 -4.23
N GLU A 187 -28.34 6.34 -3.58
CA GLU A 187 -27.58 6.99 -2.51
C GLU A 187 -27.45 6.08 -1.29
N LEU A 188 -28.55 5.46 -0.87
CA LEU A 188 -28.55 4.52 0.24
C LEU A 188 -27.80 3.24 -0.08
N SER A 189 -27.89 2.73 -1.31
CA SER A 189 -27.12 1.55 -1.73
C SER A 189 -25.62 1.81 -1.77
N LEU A 190 -25.20 3.00 -2.19
CA LEU A 190 -23.80 3.43 -2.13
C LEU A 190 -23.32 3.60 -0.69
N ASN A 191 -24.12 4.22 0.19
CA ASN A 191 -23.78 4.32 1.60
C ASN A 191 -23.64 2.93 2.24
N PHE A 192 -24.57 2.02 1.96
CA PHE A 192 -24.51 0.64 2.42
C PHE A 192 -23.23 -0.05 1.94
N ALA A 193 -22.89 0.06 0.66
CA ALA A 193 -21.67 -0.51 0.11
C ALA A 193 -20.41 0.10 0.76
N ALA A 194 -20.41 1.41 1.05
CA ALA A 194 -19.29 2.09 1.68
C ALA A 194 -19.09 1.74 3.17
N GLU A 195 -20.15 1.35 3.88
CA GLU A 195 -20.08 0.86 5.26
C GLU A 195 -19.58 -0.59 5.36
N HIS A 196 -19.88 -1.41 4.35
CA HIS A 196 -19.58 -2.85 4.35
C HIS A 196 -18.31 -3.22 3.56
N MET A 197 -17.61 -2.24 2.99
CA MET A 197 -16.33 -2.43 2.32
C MET A 197 -15.18 -1.79 3.09
N ALA A 198 -14.06 -2.50 3.13
CA ALA A 198 -12.82 -1.93 3.58
C ALA A 198 -12.27 -0.88 2.57
N PRO A 199 -11.41 0.06 3.01
CA PRO A 199 -10.62 0.89 2.10
C PRO A 199 -9.87 0.05 1.05
N PRO A 200 -9.63 0.56 -0.18
CA PRO A 200 -9.77 1.95 -0.59
C PRO A 200 -11.13 2.39 -1.17
N LEU A 201 -11.92 1.49 -1.78
CA LEU A 201 -13.09 1.89 -2.57
C LEU A 201 -14.20 2.49 -1.70
N SER A 202 -14.32 2.06 -0.44
CA SER A 202 -15.27 2.68 0.51
C SER A 202 -14.98 4.15 0.78
N ILE A 203 -13.70 4.56 0.75
CA ILE A 203 -13.32 5.98 0.91
C ILE A 203 -13.73 6.76 -0.32
N ASP A 204 -13.54 6.18 -1.50
CA ASP A 204 -13.91 6.83 -2.76
C ASP A 204 -15.44 7.04 -2.83
N ILE A 205 -16.24 6.05 -2.43
CA ILE A 205 -17.71 6.20 -2.36
C ILE A 205 -18.13 7.22 -1.29
N LYS A 206 -17.55 7.17 -0.09
CA LYS A 206 -17.84 8.18 0.95
C LYS A 206 -17.49 9.59 0.48
N LYS A 207 -16.42 9.75 -0.31
CA LYS A 207 -16.04 11.03 -0.92
C LYS A 207 -17.05 11.48 -1.97
N ILE A 208 -17.62 10.55 -2.75
CA ILE A 208 -18.69 10.85 -3.71
C ILE A 208 -19.91 11.39 -2.96
N LEU A 209 -20.37 10.70 -1.92
CA LEU A 209 -21.48 11.14 -1.06
C LEU A 209 -21.19 12.50 -0.41
N TRP A 210 -20.00 12.67 0.15
CA TRP A 210 -19.56 13.94 0.75
C TRP A 210 -19.55 15.10 -0.26
N ASN A 211 -19.14 14.86 -1.51
CA ASN A 211 -19.13 15.91 -2.54
C ASN A 211 -20.56 16.38 -2.88
N VAL A 212 -21.56 15.51 -2.73
CA VAL A 212 -22.97 15.88 -2.89
C VAL A 212 -23.46 16.66 -1.67
N GLU A 213 -23.19 16.16 -0.46
CA GLU A 213 -23.56 16.84 0.80
C GLU A 213 -22.94 18.25 0.93
N SER A 214 -21.71 18.42 0.45
CA SER A 214 -21.01 19.71 0.44
C SER A 214 -21.43 20.64 -0.71
N GLY A 215 -22.35 20.20 -1.56
CA GLY A 215 -22.86 21.00 -2.69
C GLY A 215 -21.88 21.15 -3.85
N LYS A 216 -20.81 20.34 -3.92
CA LYS A 216 -19.89 20.35 -5.06
C LYS A 216 -20.55 19.79 -6.32
N TYR A 217 -21.39 18.76 -6.16
CA TYR A 217 -22.25 18.22 -7.23
C TYR A 217 -23.71 18.26 -6.77
N PRO A 218 -24.66 18.49 -7.69
CA PRO A 218 -26.08 18.58 -7.35
C PRO A 218 -26.73 17.22 -7.10
N SER A 219 -26.15 16.12 -7.60
CA SER A 219 -26.68 14.78 -7.41
C SER A 219 -25.58 13.73 -7.30
N VAL A 220 -25.92 12.60 -6.66
CA VAL A 220 -25.05 11.41 -6.57
C VAL A 220 -24.70 10.88 -7.95
N LYS A 221 -25.64 10.93 -8.89
CA LYS A 221 -25.41 10.53 -10.28
C LYS A 221 -24.30 11.34 -10.93
N GLU A 222 -24.38 12.67 -10.89
CA GLU A 222 -23.35 13.53 -11.50
C GLU A 222 -21.98 13.36 -10.82
N ALA A 223 -21.96 13.16 -9.50
CA ALA A 223 -20.74 12.88 -8.76
C ALA A 223 -20.12 11.52 -9.12
N LEU A 224 -20.96 10.50 -9.38
CA LEU A 224 -20.55 9.18 -9.85
C LEU A 224 -20.03 9.23 -11.28
N ASP A 225 -20.71 9.92 -12.20
CA ASP A 225 -20.31 10.04 -13.60
C ASP A 225 -18.89 10.62 -13.72
N GLU A 226 -18.61 11.70 -12.98
CA GLU A 226 -17.26 12.30 -12.91
C GLU A 226 -16.23 11.30 -12.36
N TYR A 227 -16.61 10.51 -11.35
CA TYR A 227 -15.74 9.47 -10.81
C TYR A 227 -15.50 8.35 -11.83
N PHE A 228 -16.51 7.92 -12.58
CA PHE A 228 -16.42 6.87 -13.59
C PHE A 228 -15.60 7.27 -14.81
N GLU A 229 -15.56 8.55 -15.18
CA GLU A 229 -14.64 9.03 -16.23
C GLU A 229 -13.17 8.74 -15.87
N THR A 230 -12.81 8.77 -14.58
CA THR A 230 -11.45 8.39 -14.14
C THR A 230 -11.18 6.88 -14.30
N TRP A 231 -12.22 6.05 -14.23
CA TRP A 231 -12.14 4.60 -14.32
C TRP A 231 -12.31 4.04 -15.72
N ARG A 232 -12.92 4.80 -16.65
CA ARG A 232 -13.17 4.37 -18.03
C ARG A 232 -11.93 3.81 -18.74
N LYS A 233 -10.73 4.35 -18.46
CA LYS A 233 -9.46 3.89 -19.05
C LYS A 233 -8.96 2.56 -18.48
N TRP A 234 -9.40 2.18 -17.29
CA TRP A 234 -8.81 1.09 -16.50
C TRP A 234 -9.77 -0.09 -16.31
N ASN A 235 -11.04 0.20 -16.05
CA ASN A 235 -12.08 -0.80 -15.84
C ASN A 235 -13.40 -0.26 -16.41
N MET A 236 -13.64 -0.56 -17.69
CA MET A 236 -14.86 -0.14 -18.39
C MET A 236 -16.07 -0.94 -17.91
N GLU A 237 -15.85 -2.18 -17.49
CA GLU A 237 -16.87 -3.14 -17.06
C GLU A 237 -17.54 -2.67 -15.78
N PHE A 238 -16.77 -2.08 -14.87
CA PHE A 238 -17.28 -1.47 -13.65
C PHE A 238 -18.17 -0.27 -13.95
N VAL A 239 -17.77 0.57 -14.91
CA VAL A 239 -18.56 1.72 -15.34
C VAL A 239 -19.87 1.25 -15.99
N GLU A 240 -19.80 0.25 -16.87
CA GLU A 240 -20.98 -0.32 -17.53
C GLU A 240 -21.92 -1.00 -16.54
N ALA A 241 -21.39 -1.74 -15.55
CA ALA A 241 -22.19 -2.34 -14.50
C ALA A 241 -22.95 -1.27 -13.69
N PHE A 242 -22.31 -0.15 -13.37
CA PHE A 242 -22.99 0.96 -12.72
C PHE A 242 -24.02 1.65 -13.59
N HIS A 243 -23.76 1.84 -14.89
CA HIS A 243 -24.78 2.35 -15.80
C HIS A 243 -26.01 1.44 -15.89
N LEU A 244 -25.83 0.11 -15.81
CA LEU A 244 -26.96 -0.82 -15.72
C LEU A 244 -27.73 -0.67 -14.40
N ILE A 245 -27.02 -0.49 -13.28
CA ILE A 245 -27.64 -0.20 -11.97
C ILE A 245 -28.44 1.10 -12.02
N GLU A 246 -27.87 2.17 -12.57
CA GLU A 246 -28.55 3.45 -12.73
C GLU A 246 -29.75 3.34 -13.67
N GLY A 247 -29.60 2.62 -14.78
CA GLY A 247 -30.67 2.31 -15.72
C GLY A 247 -31.88 1.67 -15.03
N SER A 248 -31.64 0.87 -13.98
CA SER A 248 -32.70 0.17 -13.25
C SER A 248 -33.64 1.14 -12.52
N LEU A 249 -33.18 2.35 -12.18
CA LEU A 249 -34.01 3.38 -11.54
C LEU A 249 -35.08 3.95 -12.49
N TYR A 250 -34.88 3.81 -13.79
CA TYR A 250 -35.77 4.33 -14.82
C TYR A 250 -36.72 3.25 -15.40
N GLU A 251 -36.55 1.98 -15.02
CA GLU A 251 -37.41 0.89 -15.45
C GLU A 251 -38.77 0.92 -14.75
N SER A 252 -39.84 0.81 -15.55
CA SER A 252 -41.22 0.86 -15.03
C SER A 252 -41.72 -0.48 -14.50
N SER A 253 -41.09 -1.58 -14.91
CA SER A 253 -41.47 -2.95 -14.52
C SER A 253 -40.47 -3.50 -13.52
N GLU A 254 -40.97 -4.05 -12.41
CA GLU A 254 -40.11 -4.63 -11.38
C GLU A 254 -39.27 -5.79 -11.91
N ASP A 255 -39.85 -6.68 -12.72
CA ASP A 255 -39.12 -7.79 -13.35
C ASP A 255 -37.97 -7.28 -14.22
N ARG A 256 -38.20 -6.22 -15.01
CA ARG A 256 -37.14 -5.63 -15.85
C ARG A 256 -36.06 -4.97 -15.01
N ARG A 257 -36.44 -4.26 -13.95
CA ARG A 257 -35.51 -3.66 -12.98
C ARG A 257 -34.60 -4.71 -12.35
N LEU A 258 -35.18 -5.82 -11.85
CA LEU A 258 -34.41 -6.90 -11.23
C LEU A 258 -33.50 -7.61 -12.24
N ASN A 259 -33.99 -7.88 -13.46
CA ASN A 259 -33.16 -8.46 -14.52
C ASN A 259 -31.99 -7.56 -14.92
N LEU A 260 -32.17 -6.23 -14.92
CA LEU A 260 -31.09 -5.29 -15.24
C LEU A 260 -30.02 -5.26 -14.15
N LEU A 261 -30.43 -5.35 -12.87
CA LEU A 261 -29.53 -5.49 -11.72
C LEU A 261 -28.74 -6.81 -11.77
N ASP A 262 -29.39 -7.92 -12.13
CA ASP A 262 -28.72 -9.22 -12.29
C ASP A 262 -27.76 -9.21 -13.49
N ARG A 263 -28.10 -8.48 -14.55
CA ARG A 263 -27.21 -8.27 -15.70
C ARG A 263 -25.97 -7.47 -15.31
N ALA A 264 -26.11 -6.44 -14.45
CA ALA A 264 -24.98 -5.67 -13.94
C ALA A 264 -23.99 -6.54 -13.16
N LEU A 265 -24.48 -7.45 -12.31
CA LEU A 265 -23.64 -8.41 -11.58
C LEU A 265 -22.97 -9.42 -12.51
N SER A 266 -23.72 -9.96 -13.46
CA SER A 266 -23.19 -10.97 -14.39
C SER A 266 -22.09 -10.38 -15.27
N LEU A 267 -22.31 -9.15 -15.79
CA LEU A 267 -21.32 -8.42 -16.60
C LEU A 267 -19.98 -8.26 -15.87
N ILE A 268 -19.99 -7.72 -14.65
CA ILE A 268 -18.73 -7.47 -13.93
C ILE A 268 -18.01 -8.77 -13.57
N LEU A 269 -18.73 -9.87 -13.33
CA LEU A 269 -18.16 -11.18 -13.02
C LEU A 269 -17.54 -11.85 -14.27
N GLU A 270 -18.30 -11.92 -15.36
CA GLU A 270 -17.88 -12.56 -16.61
C GLU A 270 -16.66 -11.85 -17.22
N GLU A 271 -16.72 -10.53 -17.34
CA GLU A 271 -15.63 -9.75 -17.94
C GLU A 271 -14.37 -9.76 -17.07
N THR A 272 -14.53 -9.72 -15.74
CA THR A 272 -13.40 -9.85 -14.82
C THR A 272 -12.72 -11.22 -14.97
N TYR A 273 -13.51 -12.28 -15.13
CA TYR A 273 -12.99 -13.63 -15.37
C TYR A 273 -12.23 -13.72 -16.70
N GLU A 274 -12.79 -13.19 -17.78
CA GLU A 274 -12.15 -13.19 -19.11
C GLU A 274 -10.83 -12.42 -19.11
N LYS A 275 -10.78 -11.24 -18.48
CA LYS A 275 -9.53 -10.48 -18.32
C LYS A 275 -8.48 -11.26 -17.55
N MET A 276 -8.87 -11.95 -16.48
CA MET A 276 -7.95 -12.75 -15.69
C MET A 276 -7.39 -13.93 -16.50
N LEU A 277 -8.22 -14.55 -17.35
CA LEU A 277 -7.79 -15.62 -18.25
C LEU A 277 -6.74 -15.12 -19.26
N HIS A 278 -6.99 -13.99 -19.91
CA HIS A 278 -6.02 -13.38 -20.83
C HIS A 278 -4.73 -12.97 -20.13
N TYR A 279 -4.82 -12.40 -18.92
CA TYR A 279 -3.64 -12.07 -18.12
C TYR A 279 -2.81 -13.32 -17.81
N ALA A 280 -3.44 -14.42 -17.38
CA ALA A 280 -2.75 -15.67 -17.09
C ALA A 280 -2.00 -16.22 -18.31
N GLN A 281 -2.57 -16.11 -19.51
CA GLN A 281 -1.91 -16.50 -20.75
C GLN A 281 -0.72 -15.58 -21.09
N ASN A 282 -0.90 -14.27 -20.93
CA ASN A 282 0.11 -13.25 -21.25
C ASN A 282 1.29 -13.24 -20.28
N LEU A 283 1.13 -13.77 -19.06
CA LEU A 283 2.19 -13.89 -18.05
C LEU A 283 3.37 -14.78 -18.47
N LYS A 284 3.19 -15.68 -19.43
CA LYS A 284 4.23 -16.64 -19.85
C LYS A 284 5.52 -15.95 -20.29
N SER A 285 5.42 -14.90 -21.11
CA SER A 285 6.59 -14.21 -21.67
C SER A 285 7.35 -13.41 -20.59
N PRO A 286 6.70 -12.56 -19.78
CA PRO A 286 7.36 -11.86 -18.67
C PRO A 286 8.00 -12.79 -17.64
N ILE A 287 7.35 -13.91 -17.30
CA ILE A 287 7.93 -14.91 -16.38
C ILE A 287 9.18 -15.53 -16.98
N THR A 288 9.17 -15.84 -18.29
CA THR A 288 10.36 -16.36 -18.98
C THR A 288 11.50 -15.34 -18.94
N MET A 289 11.24 -14.06 -19.21
CA MET A 289 12.24 -12.99 -19.08
C MET A 289 12.83 -12.93 -17.66
N LEU A 290 11.97 -12.97 -16.63
CA LEU A 290 12.39 -12.96 -15.24
C LEU A 290 13.26 -14.17 -14.92
N HIS A 291 12.92 -15.36 -15.42
CA HIS A 291 13.74 -16.57 -15.28
C HIS A 291 15.10 -16.43 -15.98
N MET A 292 15.13 -15.89 -17.21
CA MET A 292 16.37 -15.65 -17.94
C MET A 292 17.31 -14.70 -17.18
N LEU A 293 16.77 -13.60 -16.66
CA LEU A 293 17.55 -12.58 -15.96
C LEU A 293 17.92 -13.00 -14.53
N GLY A 294 17.02 -13.67 -13.82
CA GLY A 294 17.18 -14.03 -12.41
C GLY A 294 17.89 -15.35 -12.16
N VAL A 295 17.88 -16.28 -13.12
CA VAL A 295 18.47 -17.63 -12.95
C VAL A 295 19.59 -17.86 -13.96
N ILE A 296 19.30 -17.72 -15.26
CA ILE A 296 20.26 -18.11 -16.31
C ILE A 296 21.44 -17.13 -16.40
N LEU A 297 21.19 -15.83 -16.33
CA LEU A 297 22.25 -14.80 -16.37
C LEU A 297 23.26 -14.96 -15.21
N PRO A 298 22.84 -15.19 -13.94
CA PRO A 298 23.77 -15.55 -12.87
C PRO A 298 24.60 -16.81 -13.13
N ILE A 299 23.97 -17.89 -13.60
CA ILE A 299 24.67 -19.15 -13.88
C ILE A 299 25.72 -18.95 -14.96
N LEU A 300 25.36 -18.29 -16.07
CA LEU A 300 26.27 -17.99 -17.16
C LEU A 300 27.39 -17.03 -16.71
N GLY A 301 27.05 -16.07 -15.85
CA GLY A 301 28.00 -15.18 -15.21
C GLY A 301 29.03 -15.90 -14.35
N LEU A 302 28.61 -16.89 -13.55
CA LEU A 302 29.50 -17.75 -12.77
C LEU A 302 30.44 -18.56 -13.65
N VAL A 303 29.96 -19.05 -14.80
CA VAL A 303 30.79 -19.80 -15.77
C VAL A 303 31.83 -18.89 -16.42
N ILE A 304 31.48 -17.63 -16.71
CA ILE A 304 32.39 -16.67 -17.36
C ILE A 304 33.35 -16.00 -16.34
N LEU A 305 33.02 -16.06 -15.05
CA LEU A 305 33.79 -15.41 -13.99
C LEU A 305 35.31 -15.67 -14.03
N PRO A 306 35.79 -16.92 -14.22
CA PRO A 306 37.23 -17.17 -14.27
C PRO A 306 37.91 -16.46 -15.44
N LEU A 307 37.23 -16.31 -16.58
CA LEU A 307 37.75 -15.56 -17.73
C LEU A 307 37.84 -14.07 -17.41
N VAL A 308 36.79 -13.49 -16.82
CA VAL A 308 36.78 -12.07 -16.44
C VAL A 308 37.90 -11.75 -15.46
N VAL A 309 38.08 -12.58 -14.43
CA VAL A 309 39.14 -12.37 -13.43
C VAL A 309 40.54 -12.59 -14.02
N ALA A 310 40.69 -13.52 -14.97
CA ALA A 310 41.98 -13.79 -15.61
C ALA A 310 42.40 -12.73 -16.63
N PHE A 311 41.44 -12.12 -17.35
CA PHE A 311 41.73 -11.21 -18.46
C PHE A 311 41.51 -9.72 -18.13
N MET A 312 40.72 -9.38 -17.09
CA MET A 312 40.45 -8.00 -16.70
C MET A 312 41.15 -7.65 -15.38
N GLU A 313 42.32 -7.02 -15.48
CA GLU A 313 43.01 -6.45 -14.33
C GLU A 313 42.13 -5.36 -13.68
N GLY A 314 41.88 -5.48 -12.37
CA GLY A 314 41.09 -4.51 -11.59
C GLY A 314 39.73 -5.01 -11.08
N VAL A 315 39.26 -6.19 -11.53
CA VAL A 315 38.04 -6.80 -10.98
C VAL A 315 38.32 -7.40 -9.60
N LYS A 316 37.90 -6.69 -8.55
CA LYS A 316 37.96 -7.15 -7.15
C LYS A 316 36.67 -7.84 -6.71
N TRP A 317 36.74 -8.68 -5.67
CA TRP A 317 35.61 -9.46 -5.14
C TRP A 317 34.36 -8.62 -4.82
N TYR A 318 34.52 -7.38 -4.36
CA TYR A 318 33.38 -6.52 -4.02
C TYR A 318 32.56 -6.07 -5.24
N HIS A 319 33.14 -6.01 -6.45
CA HIS A 319 32.39 -5.73 -7.69
C HIS A 319 31.38 -6.84 -7.96
N LEU A 320 31.83 -8.09 -7.80
CA LEU A 320 31.02 -9.29 -8.00
C LEU A 320 29.95 -9.39 -6.90
N ALA A 321 30.35 -9.14 -5.65
CA ALA A 321 29.42 -9.16 -4.52
C ALA A 321 28.28 -8.15 -4.71
N LEU A 322 28.58 -6.91 -5.14
CA LEU A 322 27.55 -5.90 -5.39
C LEU A 322 26.65 -6.26 -6.58
N LEU A 323 27.22 -6.73 -7.69
CA LEU A 323 26.44 -7.09 -8.87
C LEU A 323 25.45 -8.24 -8.59
N TYR A 324 25.95 -9.35 -8.03
CA TYR A 324 25.16 -10.57 -7.86
C TYR A 324 24.31 -10.58 -6.59
N ASN A 325 24.76 -9.97 -5.48
CA ASN A 325 24.02 -10.02 -4.22
C ASN A 325 23.13 -8.79 -3.99
N VAL A 326 23.32 -7.69 -4.73
CA VAL A 326 22.55 -6.46 -4.54
C VAL A 326 21.81 -6.06 -5.81
N ILE A 327 22.53 -5.74 -6.90
CA ILE A 327 21.91 -5.17 -8.11
C ILE A 327 20.93 -6.17 -8.73
N LEU A 328 21.37 -7.40 -8.96
CA LEU A 328 20.56 -8.40 -9.65
C LEU A 328 19.30 -8.79 -8.87
N PRO A 329 19.34 -9.10 -7.55
CA PRO A 329 18.13 -9.36 -6.77
C PRO A 329 17.16 -8.19 -6.75
N ILE A 330 17.65 -6.95 -6.64
CA ILE A 330 16.79 -5.75 -6.70
C ILE A 330 16.14 -5.62 -8.07
N GLY A 331 16.90 -5.83 -9.16
CA GLY A 331 16.38 -5.79 -10.52
C GLY A 331 15.31 -6.86 -10.77
N VAL A 332 15.57 -8.10 -10.35
CA VAL A 332 14.61 -9.21 -10.43
C VAL A 332 13.36 -8.91 -9.61
N PHE A 333 13.52 -8.41 -8.38
CA PHE A 333 12.40 -8.04 -7.52
C PHE A 333 11.55 -6.92 -8.13
N TYR A 334 12.19 -5.87 -8.67
CA TYR A 334 11.50 -4.77 -9.34
C TYR A 334 10.71 -5.26 -10.56
N LEU A 335 11.34 -6.07 -11.43
CA LEU A 335 10.67 -6.65 -12.59
C LEU A 335 9.50 -7.56 -12.17
N GLY A 336 9.72 -8.43 -11.18
CA GLY A 336 8.67 -9.30 -10.64
C GLY A 336 7.48 -8.49 -10.11
N LYS A 337 7.74 -7.44 -9.35
CA LYS A 337 6.69 -6.55 -8.84
C LYS A 337 5.98 -5.79 -9.97
N SER A 338 6.71 -5.34 -10.99
CA SER A 338 6.14 -4.68 -12.16
C SER A 338 5.21 -5.61 -12.95
N ILE A 339 5.58 -6.89 -13.12
CA ILE A 339 4.77 -7.90 -13.81
C ILE A 339 3.52 -8.24 -12.99
N LEU A 340 3.62 -8.31 -11.67
CA LEU A 340 2.47 -8.55 -10.80
C LEU A 340 1.52 -7.35 -10.74
N SER A 341 2.04 -6.13 -10.94
CA SER A 341 1.22 -4.91 -10.92
C SER A 341 0.33 -4.72 -12.16
N THR A 342 0.40 -5.62 -13.15
CA THR A 342 -0.51 -5.64 -14.30
C THR A 342 -1.66 -6.63 -14.13
N ARG A 343 -1.77 -7.30 -12.97
CA ARG A 343 -2.89 -8.19 -12.66
C ARG A 343 -4.22 -7.44 -12.80
N PRO A 344 -5.18 -7.95 -13.61
CA PRO A 344 -6.52 -7.41 -13.71
C PRO A 344 -7.25 -7.43 -12.38
N THR A 345 -8.40 -6.74 -12.36
CA THR A 345 -9.39 -6.82 -11.30
C THR A 345 -9.64 -8.27 -10.93
N GLY A 346 -9.74 -8.56 -9.64
CA GLY A 346 -10.03 -9.89 -9.17
C GLY A 346 -10.20 -9.89 -7.68
N TYR A 347 -10.85 -10.93 -7.15
CA TYR A 347 -10.90 -11.14 -5.71
C TYR A 347 -9.46 -11.24 -5.19
N GLY A 348 -9.02 -10.17 -4.54
CA GLY A 348 -7.71 -10.04 -3.93
C GLY A 348 -7.85 -10.37 -2.47
N ASP A 349 -6.95 -11.21 -1.95
CA ASP A 349 -6.80 -11.46 -0.52
C ASP A 349 -6.60 -10.10 0.16
N VAL A 350 -7.65 -9.60 0.82
CA VAL A 350 -7.57 -8.38 1.62
C VAL A 350 -6.72 -8.74 2.81
N ASP A 351 -5.63 -8.00 3.08
CA ASP A 351 -4.78 -8.30 4.21
C ASP A 351 -5.54 -7.99 5.52
N ILE A 352 -6.23 -9.00 6.04
CA ILE A 352 -7.02 -8.95 7.28
C ILE A 352 -6.14 -8.48 8.45
N SER A 353 -4.82 -8.70 8.37
CA SER A 353 -3.83 -8.27 9.37
C SER A 353 -3.67 -6.75 9.43
N ALA A 354 -3.92 -6.05 8.32
CA ALA A 354 -3.88 -4.59 8.26
C ALA A 354 -5.15 -3.95 8.85
N GLU A 355 -6.27 -4.67 8.81
CA GLU A 355 -7.60 -4.15 9.17
C GLU A 355 -7.95 -4.39 10.63
N ASN A 356 -7.54 -5.53 11.21
CA ASN A 356 -7.85 -5.85 12.59
C ASN A 356 -6.60 -5.74 13.47
N PRO A 357 -6.50 -4.75 14.39
CA PRO A 357 -5.37 -4.61 15.30
C PRO A 357 -5.12 -5.85 16.15
N LYS A 358 -6.16 -6.67 16.41
CA LYS A 358 -6.04 -7.95 17.12
C LYS A 358 -5.22 -8.98 16.34
N MET A 359 -5.10 -8.86 15.01
CA MET A 359 -4.28 -9.76 14.21
C MET A 359 -2.77 -9.56 14.41
N LYS A 360 -2.34 -8.34 14.78
CA LYS A 360 -0.94 -8.07 15.17
C LYS A 360 -0.49 -8.85 16.41
N TYR A 361 -1.43 -9.28 17.25
CA TYR A 361 -1.15 -10.17 18.37
C TYR A 361 -0.69 -11.55 17.91
N TYR A 362 -1.27 -12.06 16.81
CA TYR A 362 -0.90 -13.36 16.24
C TYR A 362 0.43 -13.34 15.47
N GLU A 363 0.95 -12.16 15.13
CA GLU A 363 2.29 -12.02 14.56
C GLU A 363 3.41 -12.26 15.59
N ASN A 364 3.11 -12.11 16.89
CA ASN A 364 4.10 -12.26 17.95
C ASN A 364 4.17 -13.69 18.49
N LEU A 365 5.38 -14.05 18.95
CA LEU A 365 5.61 -15.31 19.66
C LEU A 365 5.19 -15.12 21.12
N ILE A 366 4.22 -15.91 21.55
CA ILE A 366 3.76 -15.93 22.94
C ILE A 366 4.33 -17.20 23.54
N ILE A 367 5.32 -17.07 24.41
CA ILE A 367 5.84 -18.18 25.19
C ILE A 367 5.23 -18.06 26.58
N LYS A 368 4.43 -19.05 26.98
CA LYS A 368 3.96 -19.17 28.35
C LYS A 368 5.02 -19.92 29.15
N ILE A 369 5.67 -19.25 30.09
CA ILE A 369 6.56 -19.87 31.07
C ILE A 369 5.90 -19.68 32.44
N GLY A 370 5.30 -20.75 32.98
CA GLY A 370 4.49 -20.67 34.21
C GLY A 370 3.25 -19.79 34.04
N ASN A 371 3.03 -18.85 34.96
CA ASN A 371 1.90 -17.89 34.95
C ASN A 371 2.19 -16.58 34.18
N ILE A 372 3.37 -16.43 33.58
CA ILE A 372 3.78 -15.19 32.91
C ILE A 372 3.81 -15.41 31.40
N GLU A 373 3.09 -14.57 30.66
CA GLU A 373 3.08 -14.56 29.20
C GLU A 373 4.15 -13.59 28.69
N TYR A 374 5.23 -14.11 28.09
CA TYR A 374 6.22 -13.27 27.42
C TYR A 374 5.87 -13.13 25.95
N ILE A 375 5.63 -11.89 25.51
CA ILE A 375 5.40 -11.54 24.11
C ILE A 375 6.75 -11.11 23.53
N LEU A 376 7.42 -12.01 22.81
CA LEU A 376 8.62 -11.66 22.05
C LEU A 376 8.25 -11.26 20.63
N THR A 377 8.70 -10.07 20.22
CA THR A 377 8.63 -9.65 18.83
C THR A 377 9.57 -10.50 17.98
N PRO A 378 9.13 -11.06 16.84
CA PRO A 378 9.96 -11.90 15.96
C PRO A 378 11.28 -11.23 15.54
N PHE A 379 11.28 -9.90 15.47
CA PHE A 379 12.44 -9.08 15.17
C PHE A 379 13.61 -9.32 16.15
N PHE A 380 13.36 -9.35 17.45
CA PHE A 380 14.43 -9.56 18.43
C PHE A 380 15.06 -10.95 18.30
N ILE A 381 14.24 -11.98 18.07
CA ILE A 381 14.72 -13.36 17.87
C ILE A 381 15.59 -13.44 16.60
N ALA A 382 15.15 -12.79 15.53
CA ALA A 382 15.90 -12.73 14.28
C ALA A 382 17.25 -12.00 14.46
N VAL A 383 17.26 -10.86 15.16
CA VAL A 383 18.48 -10.08 15.42
C VAL A 383 19.46 -10.85 16.31
N ILE A 384 18.98 -11.48 17.38
CA ILE A 384 19.83 -12.30 18.27
C ILE A 384 20.43 -13.47 17.48
N THR A 385 19.62 -14.16 16.68
CA THR A 385 20.10 -15.26 15.83
C THR A 385 21.16 -14.75 14.87
N PHE A 386 20.90 -13.67 14.14
CA PHE A 386 21.90 -13.08 13.24
C PHE A 386 23.19 -12.71 13.98
N ALA A 387 23.10 -12.03 15.12
CA ALA A 387 24.25 -11.59 15.90
C ALA A 387 25.13 -12.76 16.35
N VAL A 388 24.55 -13.85 16.84
CA VAL A 388 25.30 -15.05 17.25
C VAL A 388 26.06 -15.66 16.07
N PHE A 389 25.37 -15.90 14.95
CA PHE A 389 25.98 -16.48 13.77
C PHE A 389 27.02 -15.55 13.12
N PHE A 390 26.76 -14.25 13.13
CA PHE A 390 27.69 -13.23 12.63
C PHE A 390 28.97 -13.14 13.47
N MET A 391 28.85 -13.20 14.81
CA MET A 391 30.00 -13.26 15.71
C MET A 391 30.85 -14.51 15.47
N ILE A 392 30.21 -15.66 15.23
CA ILE A 392 30.93 -16.89 14.85
C ILE A 392 31.64 -16.68 13.50
N GLY A 393 30.98 -16.07 12.52
CA GLY A 393 31.57 -15.84 11.20
C GLY A 393 32.72 -14.85 11.16
N ILE A 394 32.69 -13.82 12.01
CA ILE A 394 33.78 -12.83 12.16
C ILE A 394 34.88 -13.31 13.10
N SER A 395 34.67 -14.40 13.85
CA SER A 395 35.64 -14.89 14.81
C SER A 395 37.08 -15.03 14.29
N PRO A 396 37.37 -15.44 13.02
CA PRO A 396 38.76 -15.48 12.53
C PRO A 396 39.45 -14.10 12.54
N LEU A 397 38.70 -13.03 12.23
CA LEU A 397 39.22 -11.66 12.25
C LEU A 397 39.46 -11.16 13.68
N ILE A 398 38.54 -11.47 14.59
CA ILE A 398 38.67 -11.11 16.02
C ILE A 398 39.87 -11.83 16.64
N ILE A 399 40.01 -13.13 16.34
CA ILE A 399 41.10 -13.94 16.87
C ILE A 399 42.45 -13.46 16.31
N HIS A 400 42.54 -13.13 15.03
CA HIS A 400 43.77 -12.55 14.48
C HIS A 400 44.12 -11.19 15.09
N ALA A 401 43.12 -10.34 15.37
CA ALA A 401 43.35 -9.04 16.02
C ALA A 401 43.80 -9.19 17.49
N ALA A 402 43.33 -10.22 18.20
CA ALA A 402 43.70 -10.48 19.59
C ALA A 402 45.00 -11.30 19.74
N MET A 403 45.21 -12.26 18.84
CA MET A 403 46.32 -13.23 18.85
C MET A 403 46.81 -13.49 17.42
N PRO A 404 47.68 -12.62 16.87
CA PRO A 404 48.14 -12.72 15.48
C PRO A 404 48.88 -14.02 15.13
N GLU A 405 49.57 -14.61 16.11
CA GLU A 405 50.40 -15.82 15.96
C GLU A 405 49.60 -17.13 16.09
N TRP A 406 48.31 -17.04 16.42
CA TRP A 406 47.48 -18.21 16.67
C TRP A 406 46.97 -18.80 15.34
N ASP A 407 47.65 -19.80 14.80
CA ASP A 407 47.18 -20.54 13.61
C ASP A 407 47.37 -22.05 13.80
N PRO A 408 46.40 -22.73 14.45
CA PRO A 408 46.47 -24.19 14.59
C PRO A 408 46.38 -24.86 13.22
N THR A 409 47.09 -25.97 13.04
CA THR A 409 46.98 -26.78 11.83
C THR A 409 45.97 -27.90 12.05
N LEU A 410 45.00 -28.03 11.13
CA LEU A 410 44.00 -29.09 11.12
C LEU A 410 44.21 -29.95 9.87
N LEU A 411 44.51 -31.25 10.04
CA LEU A 411 44.79 -32.17 8.93
C LEU A 411 45.91 -31.68 7.98
N GLY A 412 46.91 -30.98 8.53
CA GLY A 412 48.01 -30.39 7.75
C GLY A 412 47.66 -29.09 7.02
N LEU A 413 46.44 -28.56 7.19
CA LEU A 413 45.96 -27.32 6.58
C LEU A 413 45.85 -26.23 7.64
N GLN A 414 46.20 -24.99 7.28
CA GLN A 414 46.12 -23.83 8.19
C GLN A 414 44.66 -23.50 8.52
N PHE A 415 44.38 -23.24 9.80
CA PHE A 415 43.02 -22.92 10.26
C PHE A 415 42.63 -21.49 9.92
N MET A 416 43.49 -20.52 10.23
CA MET A 416 43.31 -19.10 9.87
C MET A 416 43.97 -18.78 8.52
N GLY A 417 45.18 -19.29 8.27
CA GLY A 417 45.83 -19.21 6.96
C GLY A 417 46.03 -17.79 6.44
N TYR A 418 46.43 -16.87 7.31
CA TYR A 418 46.88 -15.53 6.93
C TYR A 418 48.22 -15.63 6.22
N ARG A 419 48.39 -14.88 5.12
CA ARG A 419 49.59 -14.95 4.28
C ARG A 419 50.09 -13.55 3.98
N GLN A 420 51.40 -13.42 3.75
CA GLN A 420 51.95 -12.17 3.24
C GLN A 420 51.42 -11.92 1.82
N THR A 421 51.17 -10.65 1.51
CA THR A 421 50.72 -10.24 0.19
C THR A 421 51.70 -10.71 -0.89
N LEU A 422 51.18 -11.38 -1.93
CA LEU A 422 51.97 -11.73 -3.12
C LEU A 422 52.16 -10.53 -4.06
N ASN A 423 51.53 -9.39 -3.76
CA ASN A 423 51.58 -8.20 -4.59
C ASN A 423 52.90 -7.44 -4.34
N LYS A 424 53.87 -7.64 -5.25
CA LYS A 424 55.17 -6.95 -5.23
C LYS A 424 55.09 -5.42 -5.39
N HIS A 425 53.92 -4.87 -5.73
CA HIS A 425 53.67 -3.43 -5.90
C HIS A 425 52.79 -2.83 -4.78
N ALA A 426 52.51 -3.58 -3.71
CA ALA A 426 51.82 -3.05 -2.54
C ALA A 426 52.73 -2.08 -1.75
N ILE A 427 52.14 -1.01 -1.18
CA ILE A 427 52.86 0.02 -0.39
C ILE A 427 53.63 -0.62 0.78
N ASN A 428 53.13 -1.74 1.31
CA ASN A 428 53.81 -2.57 2.31
C ASN A 428 53.96 -4.02 1.81
N PRO A 429 55.15 -4.44 1.33
CA PRO A 429 55.38 -5.80 0.82
C PRO A 429 55.26 -6.91 1.90
N ASN A 430 55.15 -6.54 3.18
CA ASN A 430 54.94 -7.45 4.31
C ASN A 430 53.51 -7.40 4.87
N GLU A 431 52.56 -6.79 4.16
CA GLU A 431 51.16 -6.75 4.62
C GLU A 431 50.57 -8.17 4.69
N ILE A 432 50.09 -8.53 5.88
CA ILE A 432 49.44 -9.82 6.13
C ILE A 432 47.99 -9.71 5.63
N VAL A 433 47.65 -10.49 4.61
CA VAL A 433 46.33 -10.55 3.98
C VAL A 433 45.73 -11.92 4.23
N GLY A 434 44.45 -11.96 4.58
CA GLY A 434 43.75 -13.18 4.94
C GLY A 434 42.45 -12.86 5.66
N PRO A 435 41.71 -13.88 6.15
CA PRO A 435 42.13 -15.28 6.28
C PRO A 435 41.80 -16.15 5.05
N TYR A 436 42.70 -17.05 4.66
CA TYR A 436 42.50 -18.03 3.58
C TYR A 436 42.50 -19.49 4.07
N GLY A 437 42.56 -19.70 5.38
CA GLY A 437 42.52 -21.02 6.00
C GLY A 437 41.18 -21.72 5.85
N ILE A 438 41.19 -23.04 6.00
CA ILE A 438 39.98 -23.86 5.87
C ILE A 438 39.03 -23.59 7.03
N GLY A 439 39.56 -23.42 8.24
CA GLY A 439 38.77 -23.05 9.43
C GLY A 439 38.07 -21.72 9.24
N ALA A 440 38.78 -20.71 8.76
CA ALA A 440 38.21 -19.41 8.46
C ALA A 440 37.16 -19.47 7.34
N THR A 441 37.37 -20.28 6.31
CA THR A 441 36.38 -20.49 5.24
C THR A 441 35.10 -21.12 5.80
N ILE A 442 35.21 -22.16 6.61
CA ILE A 442 34.05 -22.80 7.26
C ILE A 442 33.31 -21.81 8.17
N LEU A 443 34.04 -21.06 9.00
CA LEU A 443 33.45 -20.06 9.88
C LEU A 443 32.75 -18.95 9.08
N SER A 444 33.31 -18.53 7.94
CA SER A 444 32.68 -17.52 7.08
C SER A 444 31.30 -17.92 6.56
N LEU A 445 31.01 -19.22 6.41
CA LEU A 445 29.69 -19.73 6.01
C LEU A 445 28.60 -19.46 7.06
N PHE A 446 28.98 -19.18 8.31
CA PHE A 446 28.03 -18.79 9.34
C PHE A 446 27.45 -17.39 9.10
N ILE A 447 28.11 -16.53 8.31
CA ILE A 447 27.59 -15.22 7.93
C ILE A 447 26.34 -15.35 7.03
N PRO A 448 26.39 -15.99 5.85
CA PRO A 448 25.20 -16.18 5.02
C PRO A 448 24.17 -17.10 5.69
N LEU A 449 24.59 -18.11 6.46
CA LEU A 449 23.67 -18.96 7.23
C LEU A 449 22.91 -18.15 8.28
N GLY A 450 23.59 -17.29 9.02
CA GLY A 450 22.99 -16.41 10.02
C GLY A 450 21.97 -15.46 9.41
N LEU A 451 22.28 -14.88 8.25
CA LEU A 451 21.35 -14.04 7.50
C LEU A 451 20.12 -14.81 7.02
N GLY A 452 20.33 -16.00 6.45
CA GLY A 452 19.24 -16.88 5.99
C GLY A 452 18.34 -17.36 7.12
N LEU A 453 18.91 -17.84 8.23
CA LEU A 453 18.16 -18.30 9.40
C LEU A 453 17.42 -17.16 10.10
N SER A 454 18.04 -15.99 10.22
CA SER A 454 17.41 -14.81 10.83
C SER A 454 16.15 -14.39 10.07
N ILE A 455 16.28 -14.21 8.74
CA ILE A 455 15.16 -13.82 7.88
C ILE A 455 14.10 -14.94 7.85
N GLY A 456 14.53 -16.20 7.74
CA GLY A 456 13.63 -17.35 7.74
C GLY A 456 12.82 -17.48 9.03
N LEU A 457 13.46 -17.36 10.19
CA LEU A 457 12.79 -17.40 11.50
C LEU A 457 11.84 -16.24 11.68
N TYR A 458 12.23 -15.02 11.27
CA TYR A 458 11.36 -13.85 11.33
C TYR A 458 10.03 -14.11 10.60
N TYR A 459 10.07 -14.55 9.34
CA TYR A 459 8.87 -14.80 8.56
C TYR A 459 8.10 -16.03 9.02
N LEU A 460 8.80 -17.09 9.44
CA LEU A 460 8.17 -18.31 9.94
C LEU A 460 7.36 -18.04 11.21
N ILE A 461 7.91 -17.30 12.17
CA ILE A 461 7.19 -16.95 13.40
C ILE A 461 6.02 -16.03 13.08
N LYS A 462 6.26 -14.99 12.27
CA LYS A 462 5.23 -14.00 11.90
C LYS A 462 4.04 -14.63 11.18
N SER A 463 4.29 -15.56 10.27
CA SER A 463 3.26 -16.09 9.36
C SER A 463 2.58 -17.37 9.87
N ARG A 464 3.21 -18.18 10.73
CA ARG A 464 2.69 -19.52 11.09
C ARG A 464 1.25 -19.50 11.60
N LYS A 465 0.89 -18.59 12.51
CA LYS A 465 -0.48 -18.51 13.05
C LYS A 465 -1.47 -17.99 12.00
N LEU A 466 -1.06 -17.01 11.20
CA LEU A 466 -1.87 -16.45 10.12
C LEU A 466 -2.15 -17.50 9.03
N ILE A 467 -1.17 -18.34 8.68
CA ILE A 467 -1.33 -19.45 7.73
C ILE A 467 -2.38 -20.43 8.25
N LYS A 468 -2.37 -20.75 9.55
CA LYS A 468 -3.38 -21.64 10.14
C LYS A 468 -4.80 -21.06 10.01
N ILE A 469 -4.97 -19.77 10.32
CA ILE A 469 -6.27 -19.09 10.14
C ILE A 469 -6.69 -19.12 8.67
N ARG A 470 -5.76 -18.85 7.75
CA ARG A 470 -6.03 -18.87 6.31
C ARG A 470 -6.42 -20.27 5.81
N GLU A 471 -5.80 -21.33 6.32
CA GLU A 471 -6.18 -22.71 6.00
C GLU A 471 -7.57 -23.06 6.54
N GLU A 472 -7.93 -22.58 7.74
CA GLU A 472 -9.29 -22.71 8.28
C GLU A 472 -10.32 -21.95 7.43
N SER A 473 -10.01 -20.72 6.99
CA SER A 473 -10.84 -19.93 6.06
C SER A 473 -11.02 -20.62 4.71
N LYS A 474 -9.97 -21.23 4.14
CA LYS A 474 -10.08 -21.97 2.86
C LYS A 474 -11.00 -23.18 2.99
N LYS A 475 -10.89 -23.95 4.07
CA LYS A 475 -11.80 -25.07 4.33
C LYS A 475 -13.23 -24.60 4.52
N LEU A 476 -13.42 -23.48 5.22
CA LEU A 476 -14.72 -22.82 5.34
C LEU A 476 -15.28 -22.47 3.96
N GLU A 477 -14.50 -21.82 3.09
CA GLU A 477 -14.91 -21.43 1.72
C GLU A 477 -15.31 -22.64 0.86
N GLU A 478 -14.55 -23.74 0.91
CA GLU A 478 -14.86 -24.98 0.19
C GLU A 478 -16.21 -25.59 0.61
N GLU A 479 -16.50 -25.55 1.91
CA GLU A 479 -17.75 -26.04 2.48
C GLU A 479 -18.91 -25.03 2.40
N PHE A 480 -18.61 -23.75 2.17
CA PHE A 480 -19.55 -22.64 2.34
C PHE A 480 -20.74 -22.73 1.39
N ALA A 481 -20.53 -23.18 0.14
CA ALA A 481 -21.61 -23.37 -0.82
C ALA A 481 -22.64 -24.40 -0.33
N SER A 482 -22.18 -25.50 0.26
CA SER A 482 -23.06 -26.50 0.87
C SER A 482 -23.79 -25.94 2.08
N ALA A 483 -23.10 -25.16 2.92
CA ALA A 483 -23.69 -24.51 4.09
C ALA A 483 -24.78 -23.49 3.72
N LEU A 484 -24.54 -22.67 2.67
CA LEU A 484 -25.52 -21.74 2.12
C LEU A 484 -26.71 -22.45 1.50
N PHE A 485 -26.51 -23.59 0.83
CA PHE A 485 -27.61 -24.40 0.32
C PHE A 485 -28.50 -24.92 1.44
N GLN A 486 -27.89 -25.43 2.52
CA GLN A 486 -28.64 -25.84 3.72
C GLN A 486 -29.39 -24.67 4.34
N LEU A 487 -28.75 -23.51 4.48
CA LEU A 487 -29.37 -22.30 4.99
C LEU A 487 -30.57 -21.88 4.13
N GLY A 488 -30.39 -21.85 2.81
CA GLY A 488 -31.42 -21.51 1.83
C GLY A 488 -32.63 -22.43 1.93
N ASN A 489 -32.42 -23.74 2.06
CA ASN A 489 -33.51 -24.69 2.27
C ASN A 489 -34.26 -24.40 3.58
N ARG A 490 -33.55 -24.11 4.69
CA ARG A 490 -34.21 -23.82 5.97
C ARG A 490 -34.98 -22.52 5.97
N VAL A 491 -34.45 -21.48 5.35
CA VAL A 491 -35.17 -20.21 5.19
C VAL A 491 -36.37 -20.40 4.25
N GLY A 492 -36.21 -21.19 3.18
CA GLY A 492 -37.29 -21.59 2.28
C GLY A 492 -38.40 -22.40 2.94
N ASP A 493 -38.05 -23.22 3.95
CA ASP A 493 -39.00 -23.93 4.82
C ASP A 493 -39.81 -22.97 5.74
N GLY A 494 -39.57 -21.65 5.67
CA GLY A 494 -40.21 -20.64 6.50
C GLY A 494 -39.60 -20.48 7.89
N LEU A 495 -38.44 -21.06 8.16
CA LEU A 495 -37.74 -20.86 9.43
C LEU A 495 -37.09 -19.47 9.48
N PRO A 496 -37.24 -18.72 10.59
CA PRO A 496 -36.49 -17.50 10.81
C PRO A 496 -34.98 -17.74 10.71
N ILE A 497 -34.25 -16.75 10.17
CA ILE A 497 -32.81 -16.87 9.87
C ILE A 497 -31.99 -17.26 11.11
N GLU A 498 -32.42 -16.80 12.29
CA GLU A 498 -31.76 -17.04 13.58
C GLU A 498 -31.81 -18.51 13.99
N ILE A 499 -32.92 -19.17 13.68
CA ILE A 499 -33.13 -20.60 13.94
C ILE A 499 -32.48 -21.42 12.82
N ALA A 500 -32.57 -20.95 11.58
CA ALA A 500 -31.97 -21.58 10.42
C ALA A 500 -30.43 -21.70 10.57
N CYS A 501 -29.74 -20.61 10.96
CA CYS A 501 -28.30 -20.64 11.22
C CYS A 501 -27.93 -21.66 12.31
N GLY A 502 -28.69 -21.73 13.41
CA GLY A 502 -28.44 -22.72 14.46
C GLY A 502 -28.60 -24.16 13.97
N LYS A 503 -29.64 -24.45 13.17
CA LYS A 503 -29.84 -25.78 12.59
C LYS A 503 -28.74 -26.15 11.59
N VAL A 504 -28.25 -25.20 10.79
CA VAL A 504 -27.12 -25.42 9.87
C VAL A 504 -25.86 -25.75 10.66
N ALA A 505 -25.62 -25.05 11.78
CA ALA A 505 -24.51 -25.34 12.68
C ALA A 505 -24.56 -26.77 13.26
N ASP A 506 -25.75 -27.21 13.68
CA ASP A 506 -25.97 -28.57 14.20
C ASP A 506 -25.75 -29.65 13.12
N ILE A 507 -26.22 -29.40 11.89
CA ILE A 507 -26.05 -30.33 10.75
C ILE A 507 -24.57 -30.43 10.34
N MET A 508 -23.84 -29.31 10.37
CA MET A 508 -22.43 -29.23 9.97
C MET A 508 -21.46 -29.32 11.16
N LYS A 509 -21.88 -29.97 12.25
CA LYS A 509 -21.09 -30.06 13.47
C LYS A 509 -19.73 -30.74 13.22
N GLY A 510 -18.68 -30.11 13.72
CA GLY A 510 -17.31 -30.60 13.54
C GLY A 510 -16.62 -30.10 12.26
N THR A 511 -17.31 -29.31 11.43
CA THR A 511 -16.69 -28.62 10.29
C THR A 511 -16.47 -27.13 10.59
N PRO A 512 -15.54 -26.45 9.89
CA PRO A 512 -15.35 -25.00 9.98
C PRO A 512 -16.63 -24.21 9.72
N SER A 513 -17.45 -24.64 8.76
CA SER A 513 -18.76 -24.03 8.48
C SER A 513 -19.72 -24.15 9.63
N GLY A 514 -19.79 -25.31 10.29
CA GLY A 514 -20.63 -25.49 11.48
C GLY A 514 -20.25 -24.51 12.59
N ASN A 515 -18.95 -24.40 12.90
CA ASN A 515 -18.46 -23.46 13.90
C ASN A 515 -18.74 -22.00 13.53
N PHE A 516 -18.65 -21.64 12.25
CA PHE A 516 -18.99 -20.31 11.76
C PHE A 516 -20.48 -20.00 11.97
N PHE A 517 -21.38 -20.90 11.55
CA PHE A 517 -22.82 -20.72 11.73
C PHE A 517 -23.25 -20.75 13.20
N GLU A 518 -22.54 -21.51 14.05
CA GLU A 518 -22.71 -21.48 15.50
C GLU A 518 -22.37 -20.11 16.05
N LEU A 519 -21.22 -19.54 15.67
CA LEU A 519 -20.81 -18.19 16.06
C LEU A 519 -21.82 -17.14 15.61
N VAL A 520 -22.32 -17.23 14.38
CA VAL A 520 -23.37 -16.35 13.85
C VAL A 520 -24.64 -16.47 14.68
N SER A 521 -25.11 -17.68 14.98
CA SER A 521 -26.30 -17.90 15.79
C SER A 521 -26.15 -17.34 17.21
N ILE A 522 -24.98 -17.53 17.83
CA ILE A 522 -24.66 -16.96 19.15
C ILE A 522 -24.70 -15.42 19.09
N ASN A 523 -24.05 -14.83 18.09
CA ASN A 523 -23.99 -13.36 17.94
C ASN A 523 -25.37 -12.75 17.72
N ILE A 524 -26.22 -13.39 16.93
CA ILE A 524 -27.60 -12.94 16.72
C ILE A 524 -28.41 -13.03 18.02
N ARG A 525 -28.34 -14.16 18.72
CA ARG A 525 -29.06 -14.36 20.00
C ARG A 525 -28.59 -13.39 21.09
N LYS A 526 -27.32 -12.99 21.08
CA LYS A 526 -26.71 -12.09 22.07
C LYS A 526 -26.66 -10.62 21.62
N LEU A 527 -27.24 -10.28 20.47
CA LEU A 527 -27.25 -8.92 19.90
C LEU A 527 -25.84 -8.28 19.85
N GLY A 528 -24.80 -9.07 19.59
CA GLY A 528 -23.43 -8.57 19.50
C GLY A 528 -22.76 -8.12 20.82
N MET A 529 -23.36 -8.39 21.99
CA MET A 529 -22.66 -8.19 23.27
C MET A 529 -21.59 -9.27 23.47
N GLY A 530 -20.32 -8.87 23.35
CA GLY A 530 -19.15 -9.75 23.38
C GLY A 530 -18.80 -10.33 24.76
N ILE A 531 -17.96 -11.38 24.73
CA ILE A 531 -17.21 -11.92 25.88
C ILE A 531 -16.09 -10.97 26.26
#